data_AF-A0A7R9TPE9-F1
#
_entry.id   AF-A0A7R9TPE9-F1
#
_cell.length_a   1.000
_cell.length_b   1.000
_cell.length_c   1.000
_cell.angle_alpha   90.00
_cell.angle_beta   90.00
_cell.angle_gamma   90.00
#
_symmetry.space_group_name_H-M   'P 1'
#
loop_
_entity.id
_entity.type
_entity.pdbx_description
1 polymer ?
#
loop_
_entity_poly.entity_id
_entity_poly.type
_entity_poly.pdbx_seq_one_letter_code
_entity_poly.pdbx_strand_id
1 'polypeptide(L)'
;ARRRRGVVPPSPSSSPSSSVAGPKPLRSVPNGGEAAASTASNEPGRPVGKPPPLRVAIVGAGPCGLVTAIALRKFGIDDVTIFDRYPTVRPAVGAAFNLNGGAAILDKLGLGKIFRDLANPMTRVRARRVGGDRITLMDLNVPKMIMDDPVASTTLTSSEHLPENLPRELRDERDVLCGTVMRADLLEALSETLPEETLSGLGKDVTGAETLPGGGARLLFGNGEKSDRFDLVVGCDGIRSKIRESMPGIGRSGAKYGGIRILFGVTGDATPETSSARREGERGEAHQWFGDGCYTLVFTGGGEGRKRDNVAVCVADDGGVTKRRDENAGWLKMGSVDDVDDDADAAAADDDLAAELDAHRREEREANRLAATKSQNALKAQAVTHQNALWERSLRCRIVLQRAMHAAAKLPTPAYHAAITRDDEDAFASSRATSASARAALGALLRLQAALIDSNPAIAAAAETGEGEGEGKKKRKTRAASAAIDDAVVRDGSADDVWKHADAMYQRYAAFRDASCDRWHRKAAAQVGKLAGGGGGGMTAFNQSISAQVSNAMRAPDRLVERSQPPAHLAPRRYGEPREKEGAAGEKDGSAGGPGTGKENEGGVDAD
;
A
#
# COMPACT_ATOMS: atom_id res chain seq x y z
N ALA A 1 -67.80 -28.67 -18.39
CA ALA A 1 -69.24 -28.58 -18.02
C ALA A 1 -69.39 -27.96 -16.63
N ARG A 2 -70.53 -27.30 -16.32
CA ARG A 2 -71.02 -26.77 -15.01
C ARG A 2 -69.97 -26.15 -14.05
N ARG A 3 -69.84 -24.81 -13.94
CA ARG A 3 -70.69 -23.81 -13.23
C ARG A 3 -70.68 -23.88 -11.69
N ARG A 4 -70.19 -22.76 -11.08
CA ARG A 4 -70.74 -22.00 -9.92
C ARG A 4 -70.84 -22.76 -8.56
N ARG A 5 -70.73 -22.16 -7.36
CA ARG A 5 -70.99 -20.80 -6.80
C ARG A 5 -70.13 -20.66 -5.51
N GLY A 6 -69.82 -19.44 -5.08
CA GLY A 6 -69.31 -19.18 -3.71
C GLY A 6 -70.41 -18.71 -2.75
N VAL A 7 -70.12 -18.72 -1.44
CA VAL A 7 -70.85 -18.03 -0.35
C VAL A 7 -69.82 -17.57 0.70
N VAL A 8 -70.07 -16.43 1.35
CA VAL A 8 -69.22 -15.79 2.39
C VAL A 8 -70.04 -15.65 3.70
N PRO A 9 -69.51 -15.03 4.78
CA PRO A 9 -69.12 -15.63 6.06
C PRO A 9 -70.27 -15.65 7.11
N PRO A 10 -70.01 -15.91 8.42
CA PRO A 10 -69.66 -14.80 9.33
C PRO A 10 -68.73 -15.11 10.52
N SER A 11 -68.05 -14.08 11.03
CA SER A 11 -67.54 -13.97 12.43
C SER A 11 -68.67 -13.40 13.33
N PRO A 12 -68.67 -13.48 14.69
CA PRO A 12 -67.62 -12.88 15.56
C PRO A 12 -67.43 -13.48 16.99
N SER A 13 -66.55 -12.84 17.81
CA SER A 13 -66.51 -12.82 19.30
C SER A 13 -66.23 -14.13 20.07
N SER A 14 -65.62 -14.16 21.28
CA SER A 14 -64.96 -13.13 22.13
C SER A 14 -64.06 -13.79 23.22
N SER A 15 -63.15 -13.01 23.82
CA SER A 15 -62.22 -13.33 24.93
C SER A 15 -62.89 -13.76 26.25
N PRO A 16 -62.18 -14.34 27.26
CA PRO A 16 -61.24 -13.62 28.17
C PRO A 16 -59.90 -14.39 28.42
N SER A 17 -58.73 -13.78 28.61
CA SER A 17 -58.20 -12.89 29.68
C SER A 17 -57.72 -13.60 30.98
N SER A 18 -56.44 -13.43 31.32
CA SER A 18 -55.90 -13.52 32.69
C SER A 18 -54.55 -12.78 32.76
N SER A 19 -54.44 -11.81 33.66
CA SER A 19 -53.25 -10.95 33.84
C SER A 19 -52.66 -11.08 35.24
N VAL A 20 -51.34 -10.99 35.37
CA VAL A 20 -50.68 -10.64 36.64
C VAL A 20 -49.57 -9.62 36.36
N ALA A 21 -49.54 -8.51 37.10
CA ALA A 21 -48.53 -7.47 36.95
C ALA A 21 -48.33 -6.69 38.26
N GLY A 22 -47.10 -6.21 38.47
CA GLY A 22 -46.77 -5.13 39.42
C GLY A 22 -45.39 -5.29 40.06
N PRO A 23 -44.75 -4.20 40.58
CA PRO A 23 -45.17 -2.79 40.55
C PRO A 23 -44.08 -1.80 40.03
N LYS A 24 -44.50 -0.54 39.78
CA LYS A 24 -43.65 0.67 39.63
C LYS A 24 -44.10 1.76 40.61
N PRO A 25 -43.18 2.61 41.11
CA PRO A 25 -43.33 4.09 41.05
C PRO A 25 -41.99 4.83 40.70
N LEU A 26 -41.92 6.11 40.30
CA LEU A 26 -42.95 7.07 39.85
C LEU A 26 -42.48 8.07 38.74
N ARG A 27 -42.25 9.37 39.03
CA ARG A 27 -42.05 10.51 38.10
C ARG A 27 -41.33 11.72 38.75
N SER A 28 -40.68 12.57 37.94
CA SER A 28 -40.80 14.05 38.00
C SER A 28 -40.53 14.71 36.62
N VAL A 29 -41.16 15.86 36.37
CA VAL A 29 -41.38 16.58 35.06
C VAL A 29 -41.68 18.07 35.44
N PRO A 30 -41.44 19.17 34.66
CA PRO A 30 -41.51 19.31 33.19
C PRO A 30 -40.56 20.34 32.49
N ASN A 31 -40.80 20.58 31.18
CA ASN A 31 -40.66 21.79 30.32
C ASN A 31 -39.41 22.71 30.36
N GLY A 32 -38.98 23.36 29.25
CA GLY A 32 -39.45 23.42 27.85
C GLY A 32 -38.43 24.21 27.00
N GLY A 33 -38.58 24.47 25.69
CA GLY A 33 -39.63 24.08 24.75
C GLY A 33 -39.20 24.24 23.27
N GLU A 34 -39.89 23.50 22.42
CA GLU A 34 -40.31 23.80 21.03
C GLU A 34 -39.39 24.51 20.01
N ALA A 35 -39.07 23.78 18.93
CA ALA A 35 -39.14 24.30 17.55
C ALA A 35 -39.59 23.18 16.60
N ALA A 36 -40.71 23.40 15.90
CA ALA A 36 -41.51 22.39 15.21
C ALA A 36 -40.77 21.52 14.17
N ALA A 37 -40.97 20.19 14.27
CA ALA A 37 -40.78 19.28 13.15
C ALA A 37 -42.02 19.35 12.23
N SER A 38 -41.88 20.02 11.09
CA SER A 38 -42.94 20.07 10.06
C SER A 38 -43.11 18.70 9.39
N THR A 39 -44.23 18.04 9.69
CA THR A 39 -44.65 16.81 8.99
C THR A 39 -45.17 17.15 7.60
N ALA A 40 -44.31 17.06 6.58
CA ALA A 40 -44.74 17.04 5.19
C ALA A 40 -45.36 15.68 4.85
N SER A 41 -46.59 15.71 4.32
CA SER A 41 -47.37 14.53 3.92
C SER A 41 -46.69 13.74 2.80
N ASN A 42 -46.61 12.42 2.97
CA ASN A 42 -46.09 11.51 1.95
C ASN A 42 -47.16 11.22 0.88
N GLU A 43 -47.35 12.13 -0.07
CA GLU A 43 -48.18 11.86 -1.25
C GLU A 43 -47.46 10.91 -2.22
N PRO A 44 -48.09 9.79 -2.64
CA PRO A 44 -47.53 8.93 -3.66
C PRO A 44 -47.80 9.52 -5.05
N GLY A 45 -46.76 9.95 -5.77
CA GLY A 45 -46.85 10.08 -7.23
C GLY A 45 -46.30 11.33 -7.91
N ARG A 46 -45.46 12.16 -7.27
CA ARG A 46 -44.66 13.14 -8.05
C ARG A 46 -43.35 12.49 -8.51
N PRO A 47 -43.04 12.42 -9.82
CA PRO A 47 -41.75 11.91 -10.26
C PRO A 47 -40.66 12.84 -9.72
N VAL A 48 -39.70 12.27 -8.98
CA VAL A 48 -38.47 12.97 -8.63
C VAL A 48 -37.73 13.21 -9.93
N GLY A 49 -37.79 14.45 -10.43
CA GLY A 49 -37.10 14.83 -11.65
C GLY A 49 -35.61 14.49 -11.53
N LYS A 50 -35.00 14.00 -12.62
CA LYS A 50 -33.56 13.74 -12.68
C LYS A 50 -32.86 14.99 -12.12
N PRO A 51 -31.94 14.86 -11.13
CA PRO A 51 -31.22 16.03 -10.62
C PRO A 51 -30.55 16.76 -11.80
N PRO A 52 -30.41 18.10 -11.73
CA PRO A 52 -29.82 18.86 -12.83
C PRO A 52 -28.46 18.27 -13.20
N PRO A 53 -28.10 18.24 -14.51
CA PRO A 53 -26.86 17.64 -14.95
C PRO A 53 -25.68 18.32 -14.26
N LEU A 54 -24.80 17.50 -13.67
CA LEU A 54 -23.62 17.97 -12.94
C LEU A 54 -22.61 18.53 -13.94
N ARG A 55 -22.29 19.83 -13.84
CA ARG A 55 -21.31 20.48 -14.72
C ARG A 55 -19.90 20.39 -14.13
N VAL A 56 -18.99 19.69 -14.81
CA VAL A 56 -17.66 19.35 -14.29
C VAL A 56 -16.54 19.96 -15.13
N ALA A 57 -15.63 20.67 -14.47
CA ALA A 57 -14.36 21.08 -15.07
C ALA A 57 -13.24 20.11 -14.67
N ILE A 58 -12.45 19.66 -15.64
CA ILE A 58 -11.21 18.92 -15.43
C ILE A 58 -10.07 19.81 -15.90
N VAL A 59 -9.09 20.07 -15.05
CA VAL A 59 -7.97 20.97 -15.36
C VAL A 59 -6.72 20.13 -15.61
N GLY A 60 -6.25 20.08 -16.85
CA GLY A 60 -5.11 19.33 -17.35
C GLY A 60 -5.52 18.19 -18.29
N ALA A 61 -5.15 18.26 -19.56
CA ALA A 61 -5.38 17.25 -20.60
C ALA A 61 -4.32 16.12 -20.61
N GLY A 62 -3.69 15.88 -19.46
CA GLY A 62 -2.81 14.73 -19.25
C GLY A 62 -3.57 13.40 -19.17
N PRO A 63 -2.87 12.26 -19.00
CA PRO A 63 -3.50 10.94 -19.03
C PRO A 63 -4.55 10.77 -17.92
N CYS A 64 -4.35 11.41 -16.77
CA CYS A 64 -5.35 11.43 -15.69
C CYS A 64 -6.61 12.18 -16.11
N GLY A 65 -6.49 13.36 -16.74
CA GLY A 65 -7.64 14.19 -17.11
C GLY A 65 -8.51 13.56 -18.19
N LEU A 66 -7.88 13.03 -19.26
CA LEU A 66 -8.60 12.31 -20.32
C LEU A 66 -9.35 11.09 -19.76
N VAL A 67 -8.67 10.24 -18.97
CA VAL A 67 -9.30 9.06 -18.36
C VAL A 67 -10.40 9.44 -17.37
N THR A 68 -10.25 10.53 -16.60
CA THR A 68 -11.30 11.05 -15.73
C THR A 68 -12.52 11.52 -16.53
N ALA A 69 -12.33 12.22 -17.65
CA ALA A 69 -13.43 12.65 -18.50
C ALA A 69 -14.20 11.44 -19.08
N ILE A 70 -13.48 10.47 -19.65
CA ILE A 70 -14.08 9.25 -20.20
C ILE A 70 -14.85 8.48 -19.12
N ALA A 71 -14.29 8.37 -17.91
CA ALA A 71 -14.95 7.71 -16.78
C ALA A 71 -16.24 8.42 -16.38
N LEU A 72 -16.22 9.75 -16.18
CA LEU A 72 -17.40 10.54 -15.80
C LEU A 72 -18.51 10.40 -16.84
N ARG A 73 -18.17 10.52 -18.14
CA ARG A 73 -19.12 10.31 -19.24
C ARG A 73 -19.70 8.89 -19.25
N LYS A 74 -18.87 7.85 -19.05
CA LYS A 74 -19.33 6.45 -18.95
C LYS A 74 -20.27 6.21 -17.76
N PHE A 75 -20.18 7.02 -16.70
CA PHE A 75 -21.12 7.01 -15.57
C PHE A 75 -22.31 7.99 -15.73
N GLY A 76 -22.53 8.55 -16.92
CA GLY A 76 -23.71 9.38 -17.25
C GLY A 76 -23.60 10.85 -16.84
N ILE A 77 -22.38 11.37 -16.67
CA ILE A 77 -22.08 12.79 -16.47
C ILE A 77 -21.52 13.33 -17.79
N ASP A 78 -22.40 13.91 -18.62
CA ASP A 78 -22.06 14.33 -19.99
C ASP A 78 -21.55 15.77 -20.11
N ASP A 79 -21.87 16.65 -19.15
CA ASP A 79 -21.42 18.05 -19.10
C ASP A 79 -20.05 18.12 -18.41
N VAL A 80 -19.03 17.72 -19.17
CA VAL A 80 -17.62 17.68 -18.75
C VAL A 80 -16.80 18.51 -19.73
N THR A 81 -15.97 19.42 -19.22
CA THR A 81 -15.02 20.19 -20.04
C THR A 81 -13.60 20.02 -19.50
N ILE A 82 -12.67 19.62 -20.37
CA ILE A 82 -11.23 19.60 -20.09
C ILE A 82 -10.63 20.95 -20.47
N PHE A 83 -9.91 21.55 -19.51
CA PHE A 83 -9.13 22.77 -19.69
C PHE A 83 -7.64 22.45 -19.68
N ASP A 84 -6.91 22.88 -20.69
CA ASP A 84 -5.44 22.84 -20.69
C ASP A 84 -4.91 24.08 -21.41
N ARG A 85 -3.73 24.56 -21.01
CA ARG A 85 -3.07 25.70 -21.65
C ARG A 85 -2.60 25.41 -23.07
N TYR A 86 -2.38 24.14 -23.41
CA TYR A 86 -2.03 23.76 -24.77
C TYR A 86 -3.30 23.64 -25.65
N PRO A 87 -3.28 24.15 -26.90
CA PRO A 87 -4.45 24.15 -27.79
C PRO A 87 -4.76 22.77 -28.40
N THR A 88 -3.90 21.78 -28.19
CA THR A 88 -4.05 20.39 -28.64
C THR A 88 -3.62 19.45 -27.52
N VAL A 89 -4.09 18.20 -27.55
CA VAL A 89 -3.65 17.13 -26.64
C VAL A 89 -2.25 16.63 -27.05
N ARG A 90 -1.29 17.55 -27.00
CA ARG A 90 0.10 17.36 -27.43
C ARG A 90 0.94 16.81 -26.29
N PRO A 91 1.74 15.78 -26.56
CA PRO A 91 3.13 15.77 -26.12
C PRO A 91 4.03 15.89 -27.34
N ALA A 92 4.81 16.98 -27.42
CA ALA A 92 5.71 17.21 -28.56
C ALA A 92 6.80 16.12 -28.68
N VAL A 93 7.27 15.60 -27.55
CA VAL A 93 8.20 14.46 -27.41
C VAL A 93 7.91 13.82 -26.04
N GLY A 94 8.07 12.49 -25.93
CA GLY A 94 7.97 11.81 -24.64
C GLY A 94 8.43 10.35 -24.67
N ALA A 95 9.05 9.89 -23.58
CA ALA A 95 9.37 8.49 -23.39
C ALA A 95 8.10 7.64 -23.24
N ALA A 96 8.21 6.36 -23.59
CA ALA A 96 7.23 5.35 -23.21
C ALA A 96 7.19 5.18 -21.69
N PHE A 97 6.07 4.67 -21.18
CA PHE A 97 5.93 4.32 -19.77
C PHE A 97 5.22 2.98 -19.59
N ASN A 98 5.51 2.31 -18.48
CA ASN A 98 4.88 1.04 -18.14
C ASN A 98 3.48 1.27 -17.54
N LEU A 99 2.49 0.49 -17.98
CA LEU A 99 1.10 0.66 -17.60
C LEU A 99 0.47 -0.71 -17.28
N ASN A 100 0.20 -0.93 -15.99
CA ASN A 100 -0.32 -2.21 -15.46
C ASN A 100 -1.74 -2.03 -14.91
N GLY A 101 -1.86 -1.61 -13.64
CA GLY A 101 -3.17 -1.34 -13.02
C GLY A 101 -3.99 -0.28 -13.76
N GLY A 102 -3.34 0.68 -14.44
CA GLY A 102 -4.03 1.62 -15.31
C GLY A 102 -4.59 0.96 -16.58
N ALA A 103 -3.92 -0.05 -17.14
CA ALA A 103 -4.46 -0.83 -18.26
C ALA A 103 -5.70 -1.64 -17.84
N ALA A 104 -5.71 -2.19 -16.62
CA ALA A 104 -6.90 -2.80 -16.03
C ALA A 104 -8.06 -1.82 -15.78
N ILE A 105 -7.80 -0.53 -15.58
CA ILE A 105 -8.83 0.50 -15.55
C ILE A 105 -9.31 0.84 -16.97
N LEU A 106 -8.40 0.96 -17.95
CA LEU A 106 -8.77 1.16 -19.36
C LEU A 106 -9.66 0.03 -19.88
N ASP A 107 -9.34 -1.23 -19.58
CA ASP A 107 -10.14 -2.41 -19.91
C ASP A 107 -11.57 -2.30 -19.35
N LYS A 108 -11.73 -1.98 -18.06
CA LYS A 108 -13.03 -1.72 -17.42
C LYS A 108 -13.77 -0.51 -18.01
N LEU A 109 -13.05 0.49 -18.51
CA LEU A 109 -13.62 1.61 -19.26
C LEU A 109 -14.02 1.23 -20.69
N GLY A 110 -13.72 0.03 -21.18
CA GLY A 110 -14.03 -0.43 -22.54
C GLY A 110 -12.95 -0.05 -23.56
N LEU A 111 -11.78 0.34 -23.09
CA LEU A 111 -10.64 0.82 -23.87
C LEU A 111 -9.49 -0.22 -23.89
N GLY A 112 -9.76 -1.46 -23.49
CA GLY A 112 -8.77 -2.55 -23.47
C GLY A 112 -8.13 -2.80 -24.83
N LYS A 113 -8.91 -2.66 -25.92
CA LYS A 113 -8.37 -2.71 -27.29
C LYS A 113 -7.37 -1.59 -27.58
N ILE A 114 -7.67 -0.33 -27.21
CA ILE A 114 -6.74 0.81 -27.39
C ILE A 114 -5.41 0.54 -26.67
N PHE A 115 -5.47 0.01 -25.44
CA PHE A 115 -4.25 -0.39 -24.74
C PHE A 115 -3.47 -1.48 -25.49
N ARG A 116 -4.13 -2.58 -25.90
CA ARG A 116 -3.48 -3.69 -26.62
C ARG A 116 -2.87 -3.26 -27.96
N ASP A 117 -3.55 -2.41 -28.72
CA ASP A 117 -3.07 -1.90 -30.02
C ASP A 117 -1.84 -0.96 -29.87
N LEU A 118 -1.66 -0.31 -28.71
CA LEU A 118 -0.62 0.71 -28.47
C LEU A 118 0.48 0.29 -27.48
N ALA A 119 0.33 -0.85 -26.81
CA ALA A 119 1.31 -1.36 -25.86
C ALA A 119 2.25 -2.38 -26.52
N ASN A 120 3.53 -2.32 -26.13
CA ASN A 120 4.42 -3.46 -26.26
C ASN A 120 4.27 -4.35 -25.02
N PRO A 121 3.82 -5.62 -25.13
CA PRO A 121 3.62 -6.50 -23.97
C PRO A 121 4.92 -6.74 -23.20
N MET A 122 4.87 -6.66 -21.87
CA MET A 122 6.03 -6.92 -21.02
C MET A 122 6.12 -8.40 -20.67
N THR A 123 7.06 -9.12 -21.30
CA THR A 123 7.28 -10.55 -21.07
C THR A 123 8.26 -10.83 -19.95
N ARG A 124 9.25 -9.95 -19.73
CA ARG A 124 10.31 -10.16 -18.73
C ARG A 124 10.81 -8.88 -18.09
N VAL A 125 11.23 -8.93 -16.82
CA VAL A 125 12.03 -7.87 -16.18
C VAL A 125 13.34 -8.45 -15.67
N ARG A 126 14.48 -7.88 -16.09
CA ARG A 126 15.82 -8.28 -15.64
C ARG A 126 16.54 -7.11 -14.99
N ALA A 127 16.91 -7.25 -13.72
CA ALA A 127 17.77 -6.31 -13.00
C ALA A 127 19.12 -6.96 -12.66
N ARG A 128 20.22 -6.25 -12.94
CA ARG A 128 21.59 -6.69 -12.60
C ARG A 128 22.37 -5.58 -11.92
N ARG A 129 23.37 -5.93 -11.12
CA ARG A 129 24.42 -4.99 -10.71
C ARG A 129 25.46 -4.84 -11.81
N VAL A 130 25.96 -3.63 -12.02
CA VAL A 130 27.13 -3.36 -12.87
C VAL A 130 28.38 -3.53 -12.01
N GLY A 131 29.25 -4.47 -12.41
CA GLY A 131 30.45 -4.82 -11.65
C GLY A 131 31.09 -6.10 -12.20
N GLY A 132 32.30 -6.41 -11.74
CA GLY A 132 33.00 -7.65 -12.12
C GLY A 132 32.32 -8.93 -11.60
N ASP A 133 31.46 -8.80 -10.60
CA ASP A 133 30.64 -9.86 -10.00
C ASP A 133 29.37 -10.19 -10.80
N ARG A 134 28.92 -9.29 -11.71
CA ARG A 134 27.79 -9.46 -12.64
C ARG A 134 26.52 -10.05 -12.01
N ILE A 135 26.20 -9.65 -10.77
CA ILE A 135 25.10 -10.22 -9.99
C ILE A 135 23.75 -9.90 -10.63
N THR A 136 22.94 -10.94 -10.89
CA THR A 136 21.51 -10.78 -11.17
C THR A 136 20.77 -10.48 -9.87
N LEU A 137 20.11 -9.33 -9.80
CA LEU A 137 19.32 -8.88 -8.66
C LEU A 137 17.87 -9.36 -8.75
N MET A 138 17.33 -9.44 -9.98
CA MET A 138 15.95 -9.82 -10.26
C MET A 138 15.85 -10.36 -11.69
N ASP A 139 15.11 -11.45 -11.89
CA ASP A 139 14.75 -11.96 -13.22
C ASP A 139 13.34 -12.55 -13.15
N LEU A 140 12.37 -11.85 -13.73
CA LEU A 140 10.94 -12.15 -13.62
C LEU A 140 10.36 -12.45 -15.00
N ASN A 141 9.72 -13.62 -15.17
CA ASN A 141 8.76 -13.85 -16.24
C ASN A 141 7.44 -13.20 -15.81
N VAL A 142 7.04 -12.12 -16.50
CA VAL A 142 5.94 -11.25 -16.08
C VAL A 142 4.57 -11.90 -16.28
N PRO A 143 4.24 -12.49 -17.45
CA PRO A 143 3.00 -13.24 -17.62
C PRO A 143 2.86 -14.36 -16.59
N LYS A 144 3.90 -15.17 -16.38
CA LYS A 144 3.86 -16.25 -15.38
C LYS A 144 3.63 -15.72 -13.96
N MET A 145 4.34 -14.66 -13.56
CA MET A 145 4.18 -14.04 -12.24
C MET A 145 2.75 -13.51 -12.02
N ILE A 146 2.11 -12.98 -13.06
CA ILE A 146 0.72 -12.50 -12.99
C ILE A 146 -0.27 -13.67 -12.92
N MET A 147 -0.06 -14.74 -13.70
CA MET A 147 -0.94 -15.92 -13.69
C MET A 147 -0.82 -16.76 -12.41
N ASP A 148 0.38 -16.87 -11.84
CA ASP A 148 0.64 -17.62 -10.61
C ASP A 148 0.09 -16.92 -9.35
N ASP A 149 -0.18 -15.61 -9.40
CA ASP A 149 -0.73 -14.85 -8.27
C ASP A 149 -2.28 -14.77 -8.36
N PRO A 150 -3.03 -15.24 -7.33
CA PRO A 150 -4.50 -15.27 -7.37
C PRO A 150 -5.19 -13.91 -7.51
N VAL A 151 -4.53 -12.82 -7.11
CA VAL A 151 -5.07 -11.46 -7.21
C VAL A 151 -4.66 -10.83 -8.54
N ALA A 152 -3.41 -10.98 -8.98
CA ALA A 152 -2.95 -10.42 -10.25
C ALA A 152 -3.64 -11.11 -11.45
N SER A 153 -3.80 -12.43 -11.43
CA SER A 153 -4.48 -13.22 -12.47
C SER A 153 -5.95 -12.87 -12.68
N THR A 154 -6.57 -12.17 -11.72
CA THR A 154 -7.97 -11.70 -11.78
C THR A 154 -8.09 -10.18 -11.96
N THR A 155 -7.00 -9.41 -11.76
CA THR A 155 -7.02 -7.94 -11.80
C THR A 155 -6.12 -7.31 -12.88
N LEU A 156 -5.18 -8.06 -13.44
CA LEU A 156 -4.24 -7.65 -14.49
C LEU A 156 -4.35 -8.52 -15.75
N THR A 157 -5.52 -9.11 -15.99
CA THR A 157 -5.88 -9.78 -17.25
C THR A 157 -7.15 -9.15 -17.80
N SER A 158 -7.33 -9.13 -19.13
CA SER A 158 -8.53 -8.56 -19.75
C SER A 158 -9.82 -9.25 -19.26
N SER A 159 -10.89 -8.46 -19.14
CA SER A 159 -12.23 -8.95 -18.83
C SER A 159 -13.01 -9.45 -20.05
N GLU A 160 -12.54 -9.16 -21.26
CA GLU A 160 -13.10 -9.69 -22.50
C GLU A 160 -12.74 -11.17 -22.67
N HIS A 161 -13.74 -12.03 -22.89
CA HIS A 161 -13.50 -13.41 -23.29
C HIS A 161 -12.97 -13.44 -24.73
N LEU A 162 -11.79 -14.05 -24.92
CA LEU A 162 -11.30 -14.40 -26.25
C LEU A 162 -12.30 -15.36 -26.94
N PRO A 163 -12.56 -15.22 -28.24
CA PRO A 163 -13.51 -16.06 -28.98
C PRO A 163 -13.28 -17.58 -28.81
N GLU A 164 -14.37 -18.34 -28.71
CA GLU A 164 -14.34 -19.79 -28.43
C GLU A 164 -13.67 -20.66 -29.51
N ASN A 165 -13.24 -20.07 -30.63
CA ASN A 165 -12.60 -20.74 -31.76
C ASN A 165 -11.07 -20.62 -31.80
N LEU A 166 -10.41 -19.89 -30.89
CA LEU A 166 -8.94 -19.82 -30.82
C LEU A 166 -8.33 -21.15 -30.29
N PRO A 167 -7.09 -21.55 -30.66
CA PRO A 167 -6.40 -22.66 -30.00
C PRO A 167 -6.30 -22.48 -28.48
N ARG A 168 -6.34 -23.58 -27.71
CA ARG A 168 -6.38 -23.51 -26.25
C ARG A 168 -5.11 -22.89 -25.64
N GLU A 169 -3.94 -23.16 -26.22
CA GLU A 169 -2.69 -22.53 -25.76
C GLU A 169 -2.75 -20.99 -25.87
N LEU A 170 -3.44 -20.45 -26.88
CA LEU A 170 -3.67 -19.02 -27.09
C LEU A 170 -4.86 -18.45 -26.27
N ARG A 171 -5.58 -19.29 -25.52
CA ARG A 171 -6.63 -18.87 -24.56
C ARG A 171 -6.18 -18.94 -23.12
N ASP A 172 -5.28 -19.88 -22.79
CA ASP A 172 -4.66 -19.98 -21.47
C ASP A 172 -3.68 -18.80 -21.22
N GLU A 173 -3.15 -18.19 -22.29
CA GLU A 173 -2.65 -16.80 -22.28
C GLU A 173 -3.81 -15.79 -22.21
N ARG A 174 -4.43 -15.60 -21.04
CA ARG A 174 -5.32 -14.43 -20.84
C ARG A 174 -4.53 -13.16 -21.12
N ASP A 175 -5.06 -12.25 -21.94
CA ASP A 175 -4.42 -10.97 -22.29
C ASP A 175 -3.89 -10.25 -21.05
N VAL A 176 -2.58 -10.30 -20.83
CA VAL A 176 -1.92 -9.72 -19.66
C VAL A 176 -1.87 -8.21 -19.83
N LEU A 177 -2.56 -7.49 -18.96
CA LEU A 177 -2.64 -6.02 -18.94
C LEU A 177 -1.39 -5.43 -18.26
N CYS A 178 -0.22 -5.70 -18.85
CA CYS A 178 1.09 -5.26 -18.40
C CYS A 178 1.98 -4.99 -19.62
N GLY A 179 2.29 -3.72 -19.89
CA GLY A 179 3.01 -3.34 -21.10
C GLY A 179 3.41 -1.88 -21.15
N THR A 180 4.29 -1.58 -22.09
CA THR A 180 4.91 -0.26 -22.28
C THR A 180 4.30 0.46 -23.47
N VAL A 181 3.65 1.59 -23.19
CA VAL A 181 2.93 2.42 -24.17
C VAL A 181 3.72 3.69 -24.49
N MET A 182 3.70 4.14 -25.74
CA MET A 182 4.17 5.48 -26.08
C MET A 182 3.18 6.52 -25.51
N ARG A 183 3.71 7.57 -24.87
CA ARG A 183 2.87 8.57 -24.20
C ARG A 183 2.08 9.43 -25.17
N ALA A 184 2.60 9.69 -26.36
CA ALA A 184 1.90 10.43 -27.41
C ALA A 184 0.67 9.65 -27.87
N ASP A 185 0.90 8.46 -28.41
CA ASP A 185 -0.09 7.58 -29.01
C ASP A 185 -1.26 7.30 -28.05
N LEU A 186 -0.98 7.10 -26.75
CA LEU A 186 -2.05 6.89 -25.77
C LEU A 186 -2.88 8.16 -25.52
N LEU A 187 -2.26 9.34 -25.43
CA LEU A 187 -3.01 10.58 -25.18
C LEU A 187 -3.86 10.98 -26.39
N GLU A 188 -3.31 10.81 -27.59
CA GLU A 188 -4.01 10.98 -28.87
C GLU A 188 -5.24 10.06 -28.93
N ALA A 189 -5.04 8.75 -28.83
CA ALA A 189 -6.14 7.78 -28.91
C ALA A 189 -7.17 7.90 -27.77
N LEU A 190 -6.76 8.35 -26.57
CA LEU A 190 -7.73 8.68 -25.51
C LEU A 190 -8.55 9.94 -25.85
N SER A 191 -7.93 10.96 -26.44
CA SER A 191 -8.65 12.18 -26.84
C SER A 191 -9.65 11.94 -27.97
N GLU A 192 -9.33 11.05 -28.92
CA GLU A 192 -10.24 10.64 -30.01
C GLU A 192 -11.52 9.94 -29.51
N THR A 193 -11.53 9.40 -28.27
CA THR A 193 -12.74 8.81 -27.67
C THR A 193 -13.67 9.84 -27.02
N LEU A 194 -13.28 11.11 -26.97
CA LEU A 194 -14.06 12.19 -26.35
C LEU A 194 -14.71 13.10 -27.42
N PRO A 195 -15.95 13.56 -27.21
CA PRO A 195 -16.56 14.58 -28.07
C PRO A 195 -15.77 15.90 -28.05
N GLU A 196 -15.78 16.63 -29.15
CA GLU A 196 -15.05 17.92 -29.30
C GLU A 196 -15.46 18.93 -28.22
N GLU A 197 -16.72 18.94 -27.78
CA GLU A 197 -17.22 19.81 -26.72
C GLU A 197 -16.52 19.54 -25.37
N THR A 198 -16.11 18.28 -25.14
CA THR A 198 -15.35 17.90 -23.93
C THR A 198 -13.92 18.46 -23.97
N LEU A 199 -13.40 18.79 -25.16
CA LEU A 199 -12.07 19.37 -25.38
C LEU A 199 -12.12 20.90 -25.65
N SER A 200 -13.28 21.54 -25.57
CA SER A 200 -13.48 22.98 -25.82
C SER A 200 -12.78 23.94 -24.85
N GLY A 201 -12.15 23.42 -23.78
CA GLY A 201 -11.33 24.17 -22.84
C GLY A 201 -9.83 24.16 -23.15
N LEU A 202 -9.37 23.48 -24.20
CA LEU A 202 -7.97 23.54 -24.65
C LEU A 202 -7.55 24.97 -25.05
N GLY A 203 -6.27 25.28 -24.92
CA GLY A 203 -5.70 26.62 -25.11
C GLY A 203 -5.95 27.61 -23.95
N LYS A 204 -6.62 27.20 -22.86
CA LYS A 204 -6.94 28.08 -21.71
C LYS A 204 -6.06 27.76 -20.51
N ASP A 205 -5.10 28.64 -20.22
CA ASP A 205 -4.23 28.51 -19.04
C ASP A 205 -5.01 28.80 -17.75
N VAL A 206 -5.18 27.79 -16.90
CA VAL A 206 -5.89 27.88 -15.62
C VAL A 206 -4.89 28.18 -14.51
N THR A 207 -4.98 29.38 -13.94
CA THR A 207 -4.06 29.87 -12.90
C THR A 207 -4.54 29.59 -11.47
N GLY A 208 -5.80 29.18 -11.31
CA GLY A 208 -6.36 28.76 -10.02
C GLY A 208 -7.86 28.46 -10.09
N ALA A 209 -8.48 28.25 -8.93
CA ALA A 209 -9.93 28.11 -8.80
C ALA A 209 -10.46 28.73 -7.49
N GLU A 210 -11.69 29.26 -7.53
CA GLU A 210 -12.37 29.84 -6.37
C GLU A 210 -13.62 29.02 -6.04
N THR A 211 -13.78 28.61 -4.78
CA THR A 211 -15.05 28.04 -4.29
C THR A 211 -16.08 29.14 -4.14
N LEU A 212 -17.30 28.92 -4.63
CA LEU A 212 -18.35 29.95 -4.65
C LEU A 212 -19.26 29.89 -3.41
N PRO A 213 -19.71 31.04 -2.88
CA PRO A 213 -20.82 31.08 -1.93
C PRO A 213 -22.06 30.42 -2.55
N GLY A 214 -22.63 29.42 -1.86
CA GLY A 214 -23.72 28.58 -2.40
C GLY A 214 -23.26 27.26 -3.03
N GLY A 215 -21.95 27.00 -3.11
CA GLY A 215 -21.38 25.72 -3.55
C GLY A 215 -21.06 25.64 -5.04
N GLY A 216 -20.17 24.70 -5.38
CA GLY A 216 -19.47 24.68 -6.67
C GLY A 216 -18.25 25.62 -6.67
N ALA A 217 -17.61 25.74 -7.82
CA ALA A 217 -16.40 26.54 -8.00
C ALA A 217 -16.34 27.18 -9.41
N ARG A 218 -15.45 28.15 -9.58
CA ARG A 218 -15.08 28.71 -10.89
C ARG A 218 -13.56 28.65 -11.08
N LEU A 219 -13.14 28.58 -12.33
CA LEU A 219 -11.74 28.66 -12.73
C LEU A 219 -11.29 30.12 -12.88
N LEU A 220 -10.01 30.34 -12.63
CA LEU A 220 -9.30 31.59 -12.93
C LEU A 220 -8.36 31.34 -14.10
N PHE A 221 -8.38 32.22 -15.10
CA PHE A 221 -7.54 32.09 -16.29
C PHE A 221 -6.36 33.07 -16.29
N GLY A 222 -5.31 32.76 -17.05
CA GLY A 222 -4.10 33.57 -17.16
C GLY A 222 -4.33 34.97 -17.76
N ASN A 223 -5.34 35.12 -18.60
CA ASN A 223 -5.79 36.40 -19.17
C ASN A 223 -6.62 37.27 -18.19
N GLY A 224 -6.81 36.84 -16.94
CA GLY A 224 -7.61 37.54 -15.92
C GLY A 224 -9.12 37.25 -15.98
N GLU A 225 -9.60 36.54 -17.00
CA GLU A 225 -10.99 36.09 -17.08
C GLU A 225 -11.29 35.03 -16.00
N LYS A 226 -12.58 34.85 -15.72
CA LYS A 226 -13.07 33.80 -14.83
C LYS A 226 -14.13 32.98 -15.55
N SER A 227 -14.17 31.68 -15.31
CA SER A 227 -15.21 30.84 -15.87
C SER A 227 -16.56 31.11 -15.21
N ASP A 228 -17.62 30.62 -15.86
CA ASP A 228 -18.88 30.29 -15.19
C ASP A 228 -18.67 29.34 -13.99
N ARG A 229 -19.74 29.16 -13.22
CA ARG A 229 -19.83 28.13 -12.19
C ARG A 229 -19.80 26.70 -12.80
N PHE A 230 -18.98 25.87 -12.18
CA PHE A 230 -18.99 24.40 -12.23
C PHE A 230 -19.47 23.85 -10.88
N ASP A 231 -20.12 22.70 -10.87
CA ASP A 231 -20.47 21.98 -9.63
C ASP A 231 -19.25 21.28 -9.03
N LEU A 232 -18.33 20.80 -9.88
CA LEU A 232 -17.10 20.12 -9.51
C LEU A 232 -15.93 20.61 -10.37
N VAL A 233 -14.79 20.85 -9.73
CA VAL A 233 -13.50 21.10 -10.39
C VAL A 233 -12.52 20.00 -9.98
N VAL A 234 -11.92 19.31 -10.95
CA VAL A 234 -10.95 18.24 -10.74
C VAL A 234 -9.56 18.68 -11.20
N GLY A 235 -8.60 18.71 -10.28
CA GLY A 235 -7.20 19.04 -10.59
C GLY A 235 -6.43 17.83 -11.16
N CYS A 236 -6.16 17.86 -12.46
CA CYS A 236 -5.33 16.90 -13.20
C CYS A 236 -4.06 17.56 -13.81
N ASP A 237 -3.74 18.77 -13.35
CA ASP A 237 -2.74 19.73 -13.84
C ASP A 237 -1.30 19.44 -13.36
N GLY A 238 -1.03 18.17 -13.03
CA GLY A 238 0.30 17.62 -12.81
C GLY A 238 1.04 18.12 -11.55
N ILE A 239 2.37 17.97 -11.56
CA ILE A 239 3.18 18.15 -10.35
C ILE A 239 3.21 19.60 -9.83
N ARG A 240 3.07 20.58 -10.73
CA ARG A 240 3.00 22.03 -10.43
C ARG A 240 1.56 22.57 -10.38
N SER A 241 0.59 21.72 -10.02
CA SER A 241 -0.86 22.00 -9.98
C SER A 241 -1.23 23.34 -9.32
N LYS A 242 -1.94 24.17 -10.07
CA LYS A 242 -2.57 25.43 -9.66
C LYS A 242 -3.87 25.19 -8.89
N ILE A 243 -4.59 24.13 -9.24
CA ILE A 243 -5.79 23.72 -8.50
C ILE A 243 -5.43 23.31 -7.07
N ARG A 244 -4.34 22.56 -6.87
CA ARG A 244 -3.83 22.23 -5.52
C ARG A 244 -3.40 23.47 -4.73
N GLU A 245 -2.74 24.43 -5.37
CA GLU A 245 -2.37 25.71 -4.72
C GLU A 245 -3.60 26.53 -4.29
N SER A 246 -4.76 26.31 -4.92
CA SER A 246 -6.03 26.97 -4.62
C SER A 246 -6.85 26.28 -3.52
N MET A 247 -6.48 25.07 -3.07
CA MET A 247 -7.26 24.31 -2.09
C MET A 247 -7.09 24.85 -0.65
N PRO A 248 -8.17 25.19 0.06
CA PRO A 248 -8.12 25.63 1.46
C PRO A 248 -7.41 24.61 2.37
N GLY A 249 -6.53 25.09 3.23
CA GLY A 249 -5.82 24.26 4.23
C GLY A 249 -4.67 23.40 3.70
N ILE A 250 -4.51 23.24 2.39
CA ILE A 250 -3.38 22.50 1.79
C ILE A 250 -2.21 23.45 1.47
N GLY A 251 -2.49 24.61 0.88
CA GLY A 251 -1.51 25.65 0.57
C GLY A 251 -0.49 25.29 -0.52
N ARG A 252 0.50 26.17 -0.72
CA ARG A 252 1.52 26.01 -1.76
C ARG A 252 2.56 24.93 -1.40
N SER A 253 2.25 23.67 -1.71
CA SER A 253 3.23 22.58 -1.66
C SER A 253 4.03 22.50 -2.98
N GLY A 254 5.19 23.15 -3.01
CA GLY A 254 6.12 23.06 -4.15
C GLY A 254 6.64 21.64 -4.38
N ALA A 255 6.93 21.30 -5.64
CA ALA A 255 7.56 20.04 -5.99
C ALA A 255 8.94 19.92 -5.31
N LYS A 256 9.19 18.80 -4.64
CA LYS A 256 10.47 18.52 -3.97
C LYS A 256 11.41 17.83 -4.94
N TYR A 257 12.65 18.30 -5.02
CA TYR A 257 13.68 17.64 -5.82
C TYR A 257 14.06 16.29 -5.20
N GLY A 258 14.11 15.24 -6.03
CA GLY A 258 14.39 13.87 -5.58
C GLY A 258 15.86 13.53 -5.37
N GLY A 259 16.80 14.44 -5.72
CA GLY A 259 18.24 14.16 -5.68
C GLY A 259 18.72 13.19 -6.77
N ILE A 260 17.90 12.97 -7.81
CA ILE A 260 18.20 12.10 -8.96
C ILE A 260 17.90 12.90 -10.22
N ARG A 261 18.85 12.91 -11.16
CA ARG A 261 18.66 13.41 -12.53
C ARG A 261 18.50 12.23 -13.49
N ILE A 262 17.76 12.44 -14.57
CA ILE A 262 17.49 11.40 -15.57
C ILE A 262 17.89 11.94 -16.94
N LEU A 263 18.92 11.35 -17.54
CA LEU A 263 19.20 11.51 -18.97
C LEU A 263 18.39 10.44 -19.69
N PHE A 264 17.44 10.84 -20.53
CA PHE A 264 16.64 9.90 -21.30
C PHE A 264 16.90 10.04 -22.81
N GLY A 265 16.73 8.94 -23.53
CA GLY A 265 16.79 8.88 -24.97
C GLY A 265 15.69 7.96 -25.49
N VAL A 266 15.13 8.30 -26.64
CA VAL A 266 14.14 7.49 -27.35
C VAL A 266 14.61 7.43 -28.80
N THR A 267 14.56 6.26 -29.43
CA THR A 267 14.80 6.17 -30.87
C THR A 267 13.78 7.01 -31.63
N GLY A 268 14.18 7.57 -32.77
CA GLY A 268 13.24 8.13 -33.74
C GLY A 268 12.40 7.04 -34.40
N ASP A 269 11.76 7.38 -35.51
CA ASP A 269 10.92 6.45 -36.28
C ASP A 269 11.69 5.22 -36.78
N ALA A 270 10.94 4.19 -37.18
CA ALA A 270 11.50 2.91 -37.58
C ALA A 270 12.27 3.02 -38.91
N THR A 271 13.59 3.10 -38.80
CA THR A 271 14.57 2.98 -39.88
C THR A 271 15.37 1.69 -39.69
N PRO A 272 16.19 1.24 -40.66
CA PRO A 272 17.09 0.10 -40.45
C PRO A 272 18.02 0.27 -39.24
N GLU A 273 18.52 1.49 -39.03
CA GLU A 273 19.42 1.84 -37.94
C GLU A 273 18.70 1.76 -36.59
N THR A 274 17.57 2.46 -36.44
CA THR A 274 16.81 2.48 -35.16
C THR A 274 16.24 1.10 -34.84
N SER A 275 15.79 0.35 -35.85
CA SER A 275 15.28 -1.01 -35.68
C SER A 275 16.35 -2.00 -35.20
N SER A 276 17.63 -1.75 -35.52
CA SER A 276 18.75 -2.59 -35.10
C SER A 276 19.28 -2.28 -33.69
N ALA A 277 18.86 -1.15 -33.09
CA ALA A 277 19.39 -0.67 -31.80
C ALA A 277 19.11 -1.61 -30.61
N ARG A 278 18.00 -2.38 -30.67
CA ARG A 278 17.67 -3.45 -29.73
C ARG A 278 17.25 -4.71 -30.48
N ARG A 279 17.73 -5.86 -30.00
CA ARG A 279 17.37 -7.18 -30.55
C ARG A 279 15.87 -7.42 -30.41
N GLU A 280 15.27 -7.99 -31.45
CA GLU A 280 13.83 -8.24 -31.52
C GLU A 280 13.29 -9.03 -30.32
N GLY A 281 13.94 -10.16 -29.97
CA GLY A 281 13.59 -10.97 -28.80
C GLY A 281 13.78 -10.29 -27.43
N GLU A 282 14.47 -9.14 -27.38
CA GLU A 282 14.64 -8.33 -26.16
C GLU A 282 13.61 -7.20 -26.06
N ARG A 283 12.75 -7.00 -27.08
CA ARG A 283 11.76 -5.90 -27.10
C ARG A 283 10.66 -6.08 -26.06
N GLY A 284 10.24 -7.31 -25.78
CA GLY A 284 9.33 -7.63 -24.66
C GLY A 284 9.99 -7.57 -23.27
N GLU A 285 11.31 -7.43 -23.18
CA GLU A 285 12.03 -7.41 -21.91
C GLU A 285 12.30 -5.98 -21.43
N ALA A 286 11.97 -5.67 -20.17
CA ALA A 286 12.46 -4.48 -19.49
C ALA A 286 13.80 -4.78 -18.78
N HIS A 287 14.84 -4.05 -19.14
CA HIS A 287 16.19 -4.27 -18.60
C HIS A 287 16.58 -3.14 -17.66
N GLN A 288 17.11 -3.51 -16.50
CA GLN A 288 17.65 -2.60 -15.50
C GLN A 288 19.09 -2.98 -15.16
N TRP A 289 19.92 -1.97 -14.92
CA TRP A 289 21.30 -2.12 -14.45
C TRP A 289 21.58 -1.09 -13.36
N PHE A 290 22.08 -1.55 -12.22
CA PHE A 290 22.34 -0.75 -11.02
C PHE A 290 23.84 -0.65 -10.78
N GLY A 291 24.37 0.57 -10.75
CA GLY A 291 25.72 0.89 -10.33
C GLY A 291 25.72 1.65 -9.00
N ASP A 292 26.91 1.95 -8.48
CA ASP A 292 27.03 2.77 -7.28
C ASP A 292 26.80 4.25 -7.69
N GLY A 293 25.74 4.87 -7.16
CA GLY A 293 25.35 6.25 -7.50
C GLY A 293 24.54 6.42 -8.80
N CYS A 294 24.28 5.36 -9.57
CA CYS A 294 23.46 5.45 -10.79
C CYS A 294 22.71 4.15 -11.10
N TYR A 295 21.67 4.24 -11.91
CA TYR A 295 21.02 3.07 -12.52
C TYR A 295 20.47 3.44 -13.89
N THR A 296 20.37 2.47 -14.80
CA THR A 296 19.76 2.69 -16.12
C THR A 296 18.66 1.68 -16.40
N LEU A 297 17.59 2.14 -17.05
CA LEU A 297 16.52 1.31 -17.58
C LEU A 297 16.55 1.37 -19.11
N VAL A 298 16.40 0.23 -19.78
CA VAL A 298 16.23 0.16 -21.23
C VAL A 298 15.12 -0.82 -21.60
N PHE A 299 14.14 -0.34 -22.36
CA PHE A 299 12.91 -1.05 -22.72
C PHE A 299 12.35 -0.53 -24.05
N THR A 300 11.58 -1.36 -24.76
CA THR A 300 10.81 -0.92 -25.93
C THR A 300 9.41 -0.51 -25.48
N GLY A 301 8.79 0.48 -26.13
CA GLY A 301 7.39 0.83 -25.93
C GLY A 301 6.69 1.18 -27.24
N GLY A 302 5.36 1.15 -27.24
CA GLY A 302 4.53 1.34 -28.44
C GLY A 302 4.07 0.03 -29.06
N GLY A 303 2.92 0.04 -29.74
CA GLY A 303 2.36 -1.13 -30.42
C GLY A 303 3.13 -1.52 -31.69
N GLU A 304 2.66 -2.57 -32.38
CA GLU A 304 3.29 -3.00 -33.63
C GLU A 304 3.32 -1.89 -34.69
N GLY A 305 4.42 -1.84 -35.46
CA GLY A 305 4.73 -0.73 -36.38
C GLY A 305 5.13 0.60 -35.71
N ARG A 306 4.80 0.81 -34.43
CA ARG A 306 5.07 2.05 -33.67
C ARG A 306 6.08 1.89 -32.52
N LYS A 307 6.75 0.74 -32.42
CA LYS A 307 7.77 0.46 -31.40
C LYS A 307 8.92 1.48 -31.43
N ARG A 308 9.31 1.97 -30.26
CA ARG A 308 10.49 2.83 -30.03
C ARG A 308 11.28 2.30 -28.84
N ASP A 309 12.61 2.26 -28.97
CA ASP A 309 13.49 1.86 -27.88
C ASP A 309 13.81 3.07 -26.98
N ASN A 310 13.67 2.87 -25.67
CA ASN A 310 13.80 3.89 -24.65
C ASN A 310 14.99 3.53 -23.74
N VAL A 311 15.81 4.53 -23.41
CA VAL A 311 16.85 4.46 -22.37
C VAL A 311 16.63 5.59 -21.37
N ALA A 312 16.79 5.30 -20.08
CA ALA A 312 16.76 6.29 -19.00
C ALA A 312 17.90 6.02 -18.03
N VAL A 313 18.94 6.86 -18.07
CA VAL A 313 20.09 6.83 -17.16
C VAL A 313 19.80 7.77 -15.98
N CYS A 314 19.49 7.18 -14.84
CA CYS A 314 19.23 7.86 -13.58
C CYS A 314 20.54 7.99 -12.78
N VAL A 315 20.92 9.21 -12.42
CA VAL A 315 22.19 9.53 -11.73
C VAL A 315 21.87 10.29 -10.45
N ALA A 316 22.47 9.87 -9.32
CA ALA A 316 22.39 10.61 -8.07
C ALA A 316 23.09 11.98 -8.21
N ASP A 317 22.46 13.02 -7.70
CA ASP A 317 22.93 14.39 -7.88
C ASP A 317 23.56 14.96 -6.61
N ASP A 318 24.86 14.70 -6.45
CA ASP A 318 25.66 15.15 -5.32
C ASP A 318 25.88 16.68 -5.30
N GLY A 319 25.51 17.40 -6.38
CA GLY A 319 25.70 18.84 -6.54
C GLY A 319 24.96 19.74 -5.55
N GLY A 320 24.03 19.18 -4.77
CA GLY A 320 23.30 19.86 -3.71
C GLY A 320 22.11 20.68 -4.22
N VAL A 321 21.05 20.71 -3.42
CA VAL A 321 19.75 21.36 -3.71
C VAL A 321 19.85 22.89 -3.91
N THR A 322 21.02 23.49 -3.67
CA THR A 322 21.26 24.94 -3.70
C THR A 322 21.44 25.54 -5.09
N LYS A 323 21.67 24.75 -6.15
CA LYS A 323 21.62 25.25 -7.54
C LYS A 323 20.37 24.73 -8.24
N ARG A 324 19.31 25.53 -8.22
CA ARG A 324 18.07 25.29 -8.98
C ARG A 324 18.31 25.49 -10.48
N ARG A 325 19.04 24.56 -11.10
CA ARG A 325 19.19 24.48 -12.56
C ARG A 325 17.88 24.01 -13.16
N ASP A 326 17.21 24.85 -13.95
CA ASP A 326 16.12 24.40 -14.80
C ASP A 326 16.71 23.78 -16.08
N GLU A 327 17.22 22.55 -15.96
CA GLU A 327 17.84 21.81 -17.06
C GLU A 327 16.85 21.55 -18.23
N ASN A 328 15.54 21.80 -18.03
CA ASN A 328 14.48 21.68 -19.03
C ASN A 328 13.94 23.05 -19.53
N ALA A 329 14.59 24.17 -19.20
CA ALA A 329 14.11 25.50 -19.61
C ALA A 329 13.88 25.64 -21.13
N GLY A 330 14.74 25.03 -21.95
CA GLY A 330 14.56 25.00 -23.42
C GLY A 330 13.32 24.23 -23.90
N TRP A 331 12.90 23.21 -23.15
CA TRP A 331 11.68 22.44 -23.44
C TRP A 331 10.40 23.21 -23.10
N LEU A 332 10.47 24.10 -22.09
CA LEU A 332 9.39 25.03 -21.78
C LEU A 332 9.25 26.12 -22.86
N LYS A 333 10.38 26.61 -23.41
CA LYS A 333 10.40 27.64 -24.46
C LYS A 333 9.84 27.17 -25.82
N MET A 334 10.02 25.91 -26.21
CA MET A 334 9.42 25.37 -27.44
C MET A 334 7.88 25.26 -27.42
N GLY A 335 7.22 25.74 -26.36
CA GLY A 335 5.76 25.79 -26.22
C GLY A 335 5.18 27.19 -25.98
N SER A 336 5.99 28.24 -25.96
CA SER A 336 5.53 29.63 -25.94
C SER A 336 5.69 30.24 -27.33
N VAL A 337 4.63 30.81 -27.88
CA VAL A 337 4.76 31.83 -28.93
C VAL A 337 5.45 33.03 -28.28
N ASP A 338 6.43 33.62 -28.96
CA ASP A 338 7.16 34.77 -28.45
C ASP A 338 6.26 36.03 -28.50
N ASP A 339 5.78 36.48 -27.34
CA ASP A 339 5.38 37.88 -27.15
C ASP A 339 6.59 38.64 -26.59
N VAL A 340 7.23 39.42 -27.45
CA VAL A 340 8.23 40.44 -27.09
C VAL A 340 7.55 41.78 -27.26
N ASP A 341 7.45 42.55 -26.18
CA ASP A 341 7.20 43.99 -26.23
C ASP A 341 8.10 44.69 -25.20
N ASP A 342 8.54 45.89 -25.57
CA ASP A 342 9.73 46.56 -25.02
C ASP A 342 9.44 47.59 -23.90
N ASP A 343 10.55 47.97 -23.25
CA ASP A 343 10.88 49.30 -22.71
C ASP A 343 10.40 49.84 -21.34
N ALA A 344 11.35 50.56 -20.74
CA ALA A 344 11.27 51.55 -19.65
C ALA A 344 10.82 51.08 -18.24
N ASP A 345 11.31 51.63 -17.12
CA ASP A 345 12.04 52.90 -16.93
C ASP A 345 13.03 52.83 -15.73
N ALA A 346 14.01 53.75 -15.66
CA ALA A 346 15.08 53.73 -14.65
C ALA A 346 15.09 54.96 -13.73
N ALA A 347 14.54 54.85 -12.49
CA ALA A 347 14.65 55.88 -11.46
C ALA A 347 14.30 55.42 -10.01
N ALA A 348 15.19 54.71 -9.28
CA ALA A 348 14.99 54.41 -7.85
C ALA A 348 16.27 54.08 -7.03
N ALA A 349 17.45 54.59 -7.43
CA ALA A 349 18.76 53.99 -7.09
C ALA A 349 19.31 54.16 -5.63
N ASP A 350 18.49 54.47 -4.61
CA ASP A 350 18.99 54.67 -3.22
C ASP A 350 18.12 53.99 -2.14
N ASP A 351 16.79 53.93 -2.31
CA ASP A 351 15.90 53.14 -1.44
C ASP A 351 16.03 51.62 -1.73
N ASP A 352 16.41 51.29 -2.97
CA ASP A 352 16.63 49.91 -3.44
C ASP A 352 17.83 49.26 -2.75
N LEU A 353 18.91 49.99 -2.46
CA LEU A 353 20.10 49.46 -1.79
C LEU A 353 19.80 49.04 -0.33
N ALA A 354 18.90 49.75 0.34
CA ALA A 354 18.43 49.38 1.68
C ALA A 354 17.54 48.12 1.62
N ALA A 355 16.69 48.01 0.60
CA ALA A 355 15.87 46.83 0.34
C ALA A 355 16.73 45.60 -0.03
N GLU A 356 17.76 45.77 -0.86
CA GLU A 356 18.75 44.76 -1.23
C GLU A 356 19.56 44.27 -0.02
N LEU A 357 20.05 45.19 0.83
CA LEU A 357 20.82 44.80 2.02
C LEU A 357 19.98 43.96 2.99
N ASP A 358 18.69 44.29 3.11
CA ASP A 358 17.76 43.58 3.97
C ASP A 358 17.24 42.28 3.32
N ALA A 359 17.17 42.21 1.98
CA ALA A 359 16.98 40.97 1.22
C ALA A 359 18.19 40.04 1.40
N HIS A 360 19.42 40.53 1.25
CA HIS A 360 20.66 39.76 1.46
C HIS A 360 20.75 39.22 2.90
N ARG A 361 20.33 40.00 3.91
CA ARG A 361 20.20 39.53 5.30
C ARG A 361 19.11 38.46 5.49
N ARG A 362 18.03 38.49 4.71
CA ARG A 362 17.02 37.41 4.71
C ARG A 362 17.58 36.16 4.04
N GLU A 363 18.21 36.30 2.88
CA GLU A 363 18.90 35.20 2.18
C GLU A 363 19.99 34.56 3.06
N GLU A 364 20.78 35.34 3.80
CA GLU A 364 21.79 34.82 4.72
C GLU A 364 21.16 34.05 5.90
N ARG A 365 20.04 34.55 6.46
CA ARG A 365 19.28 33.83 7.50
C ARG A 365 18.65 32.54 6.97
N GLU A 366 18.14 32.56 5.75
CA GLU A 366 17.60 31.37 5.07
C GLU A 366 18.71 30.38 4.72
N ALA A 367 19.86 30.83 4.21
CA ALA A 367 21.03 30.01 3.94
C ALA A 367 21.57 29.36 5.22
N ASN A 368 21.64 30.08 6.34
CA ASN A 368 22.02 29.53 7.64
C ASN A 368 20.98 28.52 8.16
N ARG A 369 19.67 28.79 8.00
CA ARG A 369 18.60 27.83 8.32
C ARG A 369 18.67 26.58 7.45
N LEU A 370 18.98 26.74 6.16
CA LEU A 370 19.17 25.65 5.20
C LEU A 370 20.45 24.86 5.50
N ALA A 371 21.53 25.49 5.96
CA ALA A 371 22.76 24.84 6.39
C ALA A 371 22.56 24.01 7.68
N ALA A 372 21.85 24.56 8.67
CA ALA A 372 21.43 23.80 9.86
C ALA A 372 20.52 22.61 9.48
N THR A 373 19.59 22.83 8.55
CA THR A 373 18.72 21.77 8.01
C THR A 373 19.52 20.74 7.20
N LYS A 374 20.55 21.13 6.46
CA LYS A 374 21.48 20.27 5.72
C LYS A 374 22.26 19.37 6.67
N SER A 375 22.81 19.91 7.75
CA SER A 375 23.48 19.15 8.81
C SER A 375 22.52 18.14 9.45
N GLN A 376 21.32 18.58 9.83
CA GLN A 376 20.29 17.69 10.39
C GLN A 376 19.86 16.60 9.40
N ASN A 377 19.78 16.91 8.09
CA ASN A 377 19.42 15.94 7.06
C ASN A 377 20.57 14.98 6.73
N ALA A 378 21.84 15.39 6.84
CA ALA A 378 22.99 14.49 6.74
C ALA A 378 23.01 13.47 7.89
N LEU A 379 22.76 13.92 9.13
CA LEU A 379 22.63 13.04 10.29
C LEU A 379 21.43 12.09 10.15
N LYS A 380 20.28 12.56 9.64
CA LYS A 380 19.13 11.70 9.31
C LYS A 380 19.48 10.69 8.22
N ALA A 381 20.19 11.10 7.17
CA ALA A 381 20.59 10.19 6.08
C ALA A 381 21.53 9.09 6.59
N GLN A 382 22.54 9.44 7.39
CA GLN A 382 23.41 8.46 8.06
C GLN A 382 22.60 7.51 8.96
N ALA A 383 21.69 8.05 9.79
CA ALA A 383 20.82 7.25 10.64
C ALA A 383 19.93 6.29 9.84
N VAL A 384 19.37 6.73 8.71
CA VAL A 384 18.57 5.89 7.79
C VAL A 384 19.45 4.82 7.12
N THR A 385 20.66 5.14 6.68
CA THR A 385 21.61 4.15 6.12
C THR A 385 21.97 3.08 7.15
N HIS A 386 22.27 3.46 8.39
CA HIS A 386 22.52 2.51 9.47
C HIS A 386 21.27 1.70 9.84
N GLN A 387 20.09 2.33 9.87
CA GLN A 387 18.81 1.64 10.10
C GLN A 387 18.52 0.61 9.00
N ASN A 388 18.77 0.93 7.73
CA ASN A 388 18.60 0.01 6.61
C ASN A 388 19.59 -1.18 6.72
N ALA A 389 20.85 -0.93 7.06
CA ALA A 389 21.85 -1.99 7.25
C ALA A 389 21.51 -2.92 8.43
N LEU A 390 20.97 -2.37 9.53
CA LEU A 390 20.45 -3.15 10.66
C LEU A 390 19.21 -3.97 10.23
N TRP A 391 18.25 -3.34 9.56
CA TRP A 391 17.05 -3.98 9.04
C TRP A 391 17.38 -5.16 8.12
N GLU A 392 18.27 -4.97 7.16
CA GLU A 392 18.67 -6.01 6.22
C GLU A 392 19.36 -7.18 6.93
N ARG A 393 20.28 -6.91 7.86
CA ARG A 393 20.92 -7.97 8.68
C ARG A 393 19.91 -8.72 9.54
N SER A 394 18.96 -8.02 10.16
CA SER A 394 17.87 -8.64 10.94
C SER A 394 16.94 -9.48 10.05
N LEU A 395 16.61 -9.02 8.84
CA LEU A 395 15.79 -9.75 7.87
C LEU A 395 16.50 -11.03 7.39
N ARG A 396 17.79 -10.94 7.04
CA ARG A 396 18.62 -12.11 6.68
C ARG A 396 18.67 -13.12 7.84
N CYS A 397 18.86 -12.66 9.08
CA CYS A 397 18.82 -13.52 10.27
C CYS A 397 17.45 -14.23 10.41
N ARG A 398 16.34 -13.50 10.28
CA ARG A 398 14.98 -14.06 10.31
C ARG A 398 14.76 -15.12 9.23
N ILE A 399 15.21 -14.88 7.99
CA ILE A 399 15.07 -15.83 6.87
C ILE A 399 15.80 -17.15 7.17
N VAL A 400 17.02 -17.08 7.72
CA VAL A 400 17.78 -18.27 8.12
C VAL A 400 17.09 -19.02 9.26
N LEU A 401 16.62 -18.31 10.28
CA LEU A 401 15.90 -18.90 11.42
C LEU A 401 14.55 -19.54 11.02
N GLN A 402 13.88 -19.04 9.99
CA GLN A 402 12.58 -19.55 9.55
C GLN A 402 12.62 -21.06 9.22
N ARG A 403 13.69 -21.53 8.57
CA ARG A 403 13.87 -22.97 8.25
C ARG A 403 14.04 -23.82 9.51
N ALA A 404 14.80 -23.32 10.49
CA ALA A 404 14.99 -23.98 11.77
C ALA A 404 13.68 -24.05 12.57
N MET A 405 12.89 -22.98 12.59
CA MET A 405 11.57 -22.97 13.25
C MET A 405 10.58 -23.94 12.61
N HIS A 406 10.55 -24.03 11.27
CA HIS A 406 9.72 -25.01 10.55
C HIS A 406 10.15 -26.46 10.81
N ALA A 407 11.45 -26.72 10.97
CA ALA A 407 11.96 -28.04 11.36
C ALA A 407 11.62 -28.36 12.83
N ALA A 408 11.78 -27.39 13.74
CA ALA A 408 11.46 -27.52 15.15
C ALA A 408 9.98 -27.88 15.40
N ALA A 409 9.07 -27.33 14.60
CA ALA A 409 7.63 -27.67 14.66
C ALA A 409 7.33 -29.16 14.39
N LYS A 410 8.20 -29.86 13.65
CA LYS A 410 8.06 -31.28 13.30
C LYS A 410 8.82 -32.24 14.24
N LEU A 411 9.53 -31.72 15.24
CA LEU A 411 10.34 -32.56 16.14
C LEU A 411 9.49 -33.66 16.80
N PRO A 412 10.09 -34.82 17.07
CA PRO A 412 9.36 -35.96 17.63
C PRO A 412 8.72 -35.66 18.99
N THR A 413 7.61 -36.32 19.27
CA THR A 413 7.01 -36.30 20.61
C THR A 413 8.01 -36.86 21.64
N PRO A 414 7.98 -36.45 22.92
CA PRO A 414 8.95 -36.91 23.92
C PRO A 414 9.03 -38.42 24.06
N ALA A 415 7.90 -39.12 23.93
CA ALA A 415 7.83 -40.58 23.97
C ALA A 415 8.51 -41.22 22.74
N TYR A 416 8.23 -40.71 21.54
CA TYR A 416 8.84 -41.22 20.30
C TYR A 416 10.33 -40.91 20.23
N HIS A 417 10.74 -39.74 20.70
CA HIS A 417 12.15 -39.35 20.86
C HIS A 417 12.91 -40.30 21.79
N ALA A 418 12.34 -40.63 22.94
CA ALA A 418 12.93 -41.56 23.92
C ALA A 418 12.91 -43.04 23.49
N ALA A 419 12.16 -43.39 22.43
CA ALA A 419 12.23 -44.69 21.78
C ALA A 419 13.31 -44.69 20.69
N ILE A 420 13.21 -43.81 19.69
CA ILE A 420 14.15 -43.79 18.55
C ILE A 420 15.60 -43.55 18.99
N THR A 421 15.87 -42.71 19.99
CA THR A 421 17.24 -42.48 20.50
C THR A 421 17.78 -43.56 21.43
N ARG A 422 16.98 -44.60 21.73
CA ARG A 422 17.41 -45.80 22.44
C ARG A 422 17.77 -46.92 21.47
N ASP A 423 16.99 -47.03 20.40
CA ASP A 423 17.02 -48.16 19.48
C ASP A 423 17.87 -47.88 18.22
N ASP A 424 18.19 -46.61 17.95
CA ASP A 424 19.00 -46.13 16.80
C ASP A 424 20.13 -45.18 17.27
N GLU A 425 21.37 -45.58 17.02
CA GLU A 425 22.59 -44.82 17.41
C GLU A 425 22.80 -43.55 16.57
N ASP A 426 22.46 -43.57 15.27
CA ASP A 426 22.54 -42.41 14.39
C ASP A 426 21.49 -41.36 14.79
N ALA A 427 20.29 -41.79 15.20
CA ALA A 427 19.26 -40.92 15.76
C ALA A 427 19.69 -40.30 17.09
N PHE A 428 20.33 -41.07 17.98
CA PHE A 428 20.92 -40.56 19.22
C PHE A 428 22.00 -39.50 18.95
N ALA A 429 22.97 -39.81 18.08
CA ALA A 429 24.03 -38.89 17.70
C ALA A 429 23.50 -37.60 17.05
N SER A 430 22.58 -37.74 16.09
CA SER A 430 21.92 -36.62 15.40
C SER A 430 21.11 -35.74 16.34
N SER A 431 20.41 -36.34 17.31
CA SER A 431 19.67 -35.61 18.35
C SER A 431 20.61 -34.80 19.24
N ARG A 432 21.75 -35.35 19.66
CA ARG A 432 22.73 -34.61 20.47
C ARG A 432 23.35 -33.46 19.67
N ALA A 433 23.71 -33.69 18.41
CA ALA A 433 24.25 -32.67 17.52
C ALA A 433 23.25 -31.52 17.29
N THR A 434 21.98 -31.84 17.06
CA THR A 434 20.90 -30.84 16.88
C THR A 434 20.67 -30.03 18.15
N SER A 435 20.64 -30.67 19.32
CA SER A 435 20.52 -29.99 20.61
C SER A 435 21.70 -29.03 20.86
N ALA A 436 22.93 -29.48 20.62
CA ALA A 436 24.13 -28.65 20.75
C ALA A 436 24.11 -27.45 19.78
N SER A 437 23.71 -27.66 18.53
CA SER A 437 23.58 -26.61 17.52
C SER A 437 22.51 -25.58 17.90
N ALA A 438 21.34 -26.03 18.37
CA ALA A 438 20.25 -25.16 18.84
C ALA A 438 20.67 -24.33 20.07
N ARG A 439 21.38 -24.92 21.03
CA ARG A 439 21.93 -24.21 22.20
C ARG A 439 23.00 -23.19 21.80
N ALA A 440 23.88 -23.53 20.85
CA ALA A 440 24.86 -22.59 20.31
C ALA A 440 24.21 -21.40 19.59
N ALA A 441 23.17 -21.64 18.78
CA ALA A 441 22.40 -20.61 18.11
C ALA A 441 21.66 -19.69 19.11
N LEU A 442 21.02 -20.26 20.14
CA LEU A 442 20.39 -19.49 21.22
C LEU A 442 21.41 -18.63 21.97
N GLY A 443 22.57 -19.20 22.32
CA GLY A 443 23.67 -18.44 22.94
C GLY A 443 24.21 -17.31 22.05
N ALA A 444 24.24 -17.48 20.72
CA ALA A 444 24.61 -16.41 19.80
C ALA A 444 23.56 -15.30 19.77
N LEU A 445 22.26 -15.64 19.77
CA LEU A 445 21.15 -14.68 19.83
C LEU A 445 21.13 -13.90 21.16
N LEU A 446 21.37 -14.57 22.29
CA LEU A 446 21.46 -13.93 23.61
C LEU A 446 22.66 -12.97 23.67
N ARG A 447 23.84 -13.36 23.15
CA ARG A 447 25.01 -12.47 23.07
C ARG A 447 24.76 -11.26 22.15
N LEU A 448 24.09 -11.44 21.02
CA LEU A 448 23.67 -10.35 20.15
C LEU A 448 22.71 -9.39 20.87
N GLN A 449 21.68 -9.92 21.54
CA GLN A 449 20.73 -9.14 22.32
C GLN A 449 21.42 -8.36 23.44
N ALA A 450 22.34 -8.99 24.17
CA ALA A 450 23.13 -8.35 25.21
C ALA A 450 24.04 -7.24 24.67
N ALA A 451 24.72 -7.46 23.54
CA ALA A 451 25.53 -6.43 22.89
C ALA A 451 24.68 -5.23 22.43
N LEU A 452 23.47 -5.47 21.91
CA LEU A 452 22.51 -4.42 21.56
C LEU A 452 21.98 -3.66 22.79
N ILE A 453 21.81 -4.34 23.93
CA ILE A 453 21.44 -3.71 25.21
C ILE A 453 22.58 -2.81 25.70
N ASP A 454 23.79 -3.36 25.79
CA ASP A 454 24.97 -2.63 26.29
C ASP A 454 25.35 -1.44 25.38
N SER A 455 25.05 -1.52 24.07
CA SER A 455 25.29 -0.44 23.10
C SER A 455 24.24 0.68 23.12
N ASN A 456 23.14 0.55 23.87
CA ASN A 456 22.04 1.52 23.87
C ASN A 456 21.76 2.08 25.29
N PRO A 457 22.33 3.23 25.66
CA PRO A 457 22.19 3.80 27.01
C PRO A 457 20.75 4.18 27.36
N ALA A 458 19.86 4.36 26.38
CA ALA A 458 18.45 4.63 26.64
C ALA A 458 17.71 3.43 27.26
N ILE A 459 18.24 2.20 27.11
CA ILE A 459 17.68 1.02 27.78
C ILE A 459 17.92 1.07 29.29
N ALA A 460 19.14 1.46 29.71
CA ALA A 460 19.44 1.67 31.12
C ALA A 460 18.59 2.80 31.73
N ALA A 461 18.46 3.93 31.03
CA ALA A 461 17.64 5.05 31.49
C ALA A 461 16.13 4.71 31.60
N ALA A 462 15.61 3.85 30.73
CA ALA A 462 14.24 3.36 30.82
C ALA A 462 14.01 2.44 32.04
N ALA A 463 15.04 1.70 32.47
CA ALA A 463 14.96 0.88 33.67
C ALA A 463 14.97 1.70 34.98
N GLU A 464 15.53 2.92 34.95
CA GLU A 464 15.53 3.85 36.10
C GLU A 464 14.22 4.65 36.22
N THR A 465 13.38 4.67 35.18
CA THR A 465 12.15 5.48 35.10
C THR A 465 10.85 4.66 35.13
N GLY A 466 10.95 3.33 35.30
CA GLY A 466 9.78 2.47 35.47
C GLY A 466 9.10 2.70 36.82
N GLU A 467 7.82 3.10 36.80
CA GLU A 467 6.99 3.31 37.98
C GLU A 467 6.77 1.99 38.74
N GLY A 468 7.59 1.75 39.75
CA GLY A 468 7.38 0.76 40.78
C GLY A 468 7.35 1.45 42.14
N GLU A 469 6.15 1.70 42.67
CA GLU A 469 5.99 2.10 44.07
C GLU A 469 6.47 0.95 44.98
N GLY A 470 7.69 1.11 45.49
CA GLY A 470 8.38 0.10 46.28
C GLY A 470 9.63 0.71 46.90
N GLU A 471 9.49 1.15 48.16
CA GLU A 471 10.54 1.85 48.89
C GLU A 471 11.88 1.08 48.92
N GLY A 472 12.98 1.84 48.86
CA GLY A 472 14.24 1.39 49.44
C GLY A 472 15.06 0.34 48.67
N LYS A 473 15.29 0.49 47.36
CA LYS A 473 16.39 -0.23 46.66
C LYS A 473 17.55 0.69 46.27
N LYS A 474 18.67 0.54 46.99
CA LYS A 474 19.98 1.16 46.73
C LYS A 474 20.35 1.05 45.25
N LYS A 475 21.01 2.09 44.69
CA LYS A 475 21.64 2.09 43.35
C LYS A 475 22.57 0.88 43.17
N ARG A 476 22.03 -0.25 42.72
CA ARG A 476 22.83 -1.43 42.37
C ARG A 476 23.35 -1.22 40.96
N LYS A 477 24.66 -0.95 40.80
CA LYS A 477 25.31 -0.85 39.48
C LYS A 477 24.87 -2.03 38.62
N THR A 478 24.08 -1.76 37.58
CA THR A 478 23.56 -2.79 36.69
C THR A 478 24.74 -3.34 35.89
N ARG A 479 25.18 -4.55 36.21
CA ARG A 479 26.24 -5.23 35.45
C ARG A 479 25.80 -5.35 33.99
N ALA A 480 26.71 -5.06 33.07
CA ALA A 480 26.53 -5.17 31.63
C ALA A 480 25.79 -6.46 31.26
N ALA A 481 24.87 -6.37 30.30
CA ALA A 481 24.05 -7.49 29.84
C ALA A 481 24.92 -8.63 29.31
N SER A 482 26.00 -8.30 28.58
CA SER A 482 27.00 -9.27 28.10
C SER A 482 27.59 -10.10 29.24
N ALA A 483 27.95 -9.44 30.34
CA ALA A 483 28.51 -10.08 31.53
C ALA A 483 27.45 -10.72 32.46
N ALA A 484 26.19 -10.77 32.03
CA ALA A 484 25.12 -11.54 32.67
C ALA A 484 24.81 -12.84 31.93
N ILE A 485 25.44 -13.09 30.78
CA ILE A 485 25.30 -14.34 30.05
C ILE A 485 26.16 -15.41 30.71
N ASP A 486 25.55 -16.57 30.99
CA ASP A 486 26.22 -17.76 31.49
C ASP A 486 26.25 -18.81 30.37
N ASP A 487 27.35 -18.82 29.63
CA ASP A 487 27.56 -19.73 28.50
C ASP A 487 27.59 -21.20 28.93
N ALA A 488 27.90 -21.52 30.19
CA ALA A 488 27.83 -22.88 30.70
C ALA A 488 26.38 -23.30 30.96
N VAL A 489 25.55 -22.43 31.52
CA VAL A 489 24.10 -22.68 31.66
C VAL A 489 23.44 -22.83 30.29
N VAL A 490 23.75 -21.96 29.32
CA VAL A 490 23.17 -22.06 27.96
C VAL A 490 23.62 -23.34 27.23
N ARG A 491 24.86 -23.79 27.43
CA ARG A 491 25.41 -25.00 26.77
C ARG A 491 24.98 -26.30 27.46
N ASP A 492 25.05 -26.38 28.78
CA ASP A 492 24.98 -27.63 29.54
C ASP A 492 23.81 -27.68 30.55
N GLY A 493 23.13 -26.57 30.83
CA GLY A 493 22.06 -26.48 31.82
C GLY A 493 20.75 -27.20 31.44
N SER A 494 19.82 -27.27 32.39
CA SER A 494 18.46 -27.77 32.15
C SER A 494 17.69 -26.83 31.21
N ALA A 495 16.65 -27.33 30.54
CA ALA A 495 15.82 -26.50 29.67
C ALA A 495 15.20 -25.31 30.43
N ASP A 496 14.74 -25.54 31.67
CA ASP A 496 14.17 -24.51 32.53
C ASP A 496 15.18 -23.43 32.89
N ASP A 497 16.44 -23.80 33.16
CA ASP A 497 17.48 -22.82 33.50
C ASP A 497 17.90 -21.98 32.28
N VAL A 498 17.94 -22.60 31.09
CA VAL A 498 18.13 -21.89 29.82
C VAL A 498 16.97 -20.90 29.56
N TRP A 499 15.72 -21.29 29.83
CA TRP A 499 14.56 -20.40 29.67
C TRP A 499 14.53 -19.27 30.71
N LYS A 500 14.82 -19.54 31.99
CA LYS A 500 15.01 -18.49 33.02
C LYS A 500 16.09 -17.49 32.61
N HIS A 501 17.16 -17.97 31.99
CA HIS A 501 18.26 -17.14 31.51
C HIS A 501 17.85 -16.25 30.33
N ALA A 502 17.08 -16.78 29.38
CA ALA A 502 16.51 -16.03 28.28
C ALA A 502 15.49 -14.97 28.74
N ASP A 503 14.60 -15.31 29.69
CA ASP A 503 13.67 -14.35 30.29
C ASP A 503 14.42 -13.25 31.06
N ALA A 504 15.44 -13.59 31.86
CA ALA A 504 16.26 -12.59 32.55
C ALA A 504 16.96 -11.60 31.58
N MET A 505 17.27 -12.03 30.35
CA MET A 505 17.74 -11.13 29.28
C MET A 505 16.61 -10.28 28.69
N TYR A 506 15.41 -10.84 28.54
CA TYR A 506 14.22 -10.14 28.06
C TYR A 506 13.77 -9.03 29.04
N GLN A 507 13.74 -9.31 30.34
CA GLN A 507 13.35 -8.34 31.37
C GLN A 507 14.28 -7.11 31.39
N ARG A 508 15.56 -7.24 31.02
CA ARG A 508 16.53 -6.12 30.97
C ARG A 508 16.16 -5.00 30.00
N TYR A 509 15.37 -5.28 28.96
CA TYR A 509 14.96 -4.26 27.98
C TYR A 509 13.43 -4.05 27.92
N ALA A 510 12.66 -4.75 28.75
CA ALA A 510 11.20 -4.71 28.74
C ALA A 510 10.64 -3.28 28.94
N ALA A 511 11.13 -2.55 29.94
CA ALA A 511 10.72 -1.17 30.19
C ALA A 511 11.00 -0.23 28.99
N PHE A 512 12.15 -0.39 28.33
CA PHE A 512 12.49 0.36 27.13
C PHE A 512 11.60 0.00 25.94
N ARG A 513 11.32 -1.30 25.74
CA ARG A 513 10.41 -1.81 24.71
C ARG A 513 9.04 -1.18 24.87
N ASP A 514 8.44 -1.28 26.05
CA ASP A 514 7.08 -0.82 26.30
C ASP A 514 6.97 0.71 26.15
N ALA A 515 7.88 1.46 26.79
CA ALA A 515 7.95 2.91 26.64
C ALA A 515 8.21 3.37 25.19
N SER A 516 8.86 2.54 24.35
CA SER A 516 9.06 2.82 22.93
C SER A 516 7.83 2.50 22.10
N CYS A 517 7.23 1.32 22.28
CA CYS A 517 5.99 0.89 21.62
C CYS A 517 4.85 1.88 21.89
N ASP A 518 4.65 2.28 23.14
CA ASP A 518 3.58 3.20 23.53
C ASP A 518 3.83 4.65 23.07
N ARG A 519 5.09 5.04 22.90
CA ARG A 519 5.46 6.33 22.29
C ARG A 519 5.16 6.34 20.79
N TRP A 520 5.44 5.24 20.09
CA TRP A 520 5.09 5.10 18.67
C TRP A 520 3.59 4.98 18.43
N HIS A 521 2.88 4.23 19.29
CA HIS A 521 1.42 4.14 19.27
C HIS A 521 0.77 5.53 19.41
N ARG A 522 1.18 6.33 20.42
CA ARG A 522 0.70 7.71 20.60
C ARG A 522 0.99 8.61 19.39
N LYS A 523 2.17 8.49 18.77
CA LYS A 523 2.51 9.24 17.55
C LYS A 523 1.61 8.85 16.36
N ALA A 524 1.39 7.55 16.15
CA ALA A 524 0.52 7.06 15.09
C ALA A 524 -0.93 7.53 15.28
N ALA A 525 -1.48 7.40 16.49
CA ALA A 525 -2.81 7.88 16.83
C ALA A 525 -2.95 9.41 16.64
N ALA A 526 -1.92 10.19 16.99
CA ALA A 526 -1.91 11.64 16.78
C ALA A 526 -1.87 12.04 15.29
N GLN A 527 -1.20 11.26 14.42
CA GLN A 527 -1.15 11.52 12.98
C GLN A 527 -2.43 11.15 12.23
N VAL A 528 -3.19 10.14 12.70
CA VAL A 528 -4.46 9.71 12.08
C VAL A 528 -5.60 10.69 12.39
N GLY A 529 -5.46 11.50 13.44
CA GLY A 529 -6.49 12.44 13.89
C GLY A 529 -7.68 11.75 14.59
N LYS A 530 -8.47 12.54 15.33
CA LYS A 530 -9.72 12.06 15.95
C LYS A 530 -10.82 11.87 14.90
N LEU A 531 -10.72 10.83 14.09
CA LEU A 531 -11.75 10.45 13.10
C LEU A 531 -12.81 9.47 13.64
N ALA A 532 -12.82 9.21 14.96
CA ALA A 532 -13.88 8.48 15.66
C ALA A 532 -14.26 9.24 16.95
N GLY A 533 -15.21 10.17 16.83
CA GLY A 533 -15.63 11.05 17.93
C GLY A 533 -17.03 11.65 17.79
N GLY A 534 -17.82 11.21 16.82
CA GLY A 534 -19.24 11.57 16.66
C GLY A 534 -20.05 10.29 16.44
N GLY A 535 -20.88 9.93 17.42
CA GLY A 535 -21.61 8.65 17.46
C GLY A 535 -21.11 7.74 18.59
N GLY A 536 -22.00 7.38 19.51
CA GLY A 536 -21.68 6.51 20.64
C GLY A 536 -21.39 5.07 20.20
N GLY A 537 -20.36 4.45 20.77
CA GLY A 537 -19.94 3.08 20.43
C GLY A 537 -18.42 2.87 20.26
N GLY A 538 -17.58 3.84 20.62
CA GLY A 538 -16.12 3.72 20.49
C GLY A 538 -15.55 2.54 21.29
N MET A 539 -14.98 1.55 20.59
CA MET A 539 -14.35 0.37 21.19
C MET A 539 -13.18 0.78 22.10
N THR A 540 -13.28 0.45 23.39
CA THR A 540 -12.32 0.85 24.44
C THR A 540 -10.89 0.35 24.22
N ALA A 541 -10.69 -0.68 23.38
CA ALA A 541 -9.39 -1.19 22.98
C ALA A 541 -8.49 -0.14 22.29
N PHE A 542 -9.07 0.83 21.55
CA PHE A 542 -8.30 1.87 20.85
C PHE A 542 -7.79 3.00 21.76
N ASN A 543 -8.21 3.05 23.03
CA ASN A 543 -7.77 4.05 24.01
C ASN A 543 -6.72 3.51 25.00
N GLN A 544 -6.28 2.25 24.86
CA GLN A 544 -5.28 1.62 25.73
C GLN A 544 -3.92 1.53 25.04
N SER A 545 -2.84 1.71 25.81
CA SER A 545 -1.46 1.54 25.33
C SER A 545 -1.21 0.11 24.82
N ILE A 546 -0.19 -0.08 23.96
CA ILE A 546 0.14 -1.42 23.44
C ILE A 546 0.58 -2.32 24.60
N SER A 547 1.36 -1.78 25.53
CA SER A 547 1.75 -2.47 26.76
C SER A 547 0.55 -2.97 27.58
N ALA A 548 -0.49 -2.14 27.75
CA ALA A 548 -1.71 -2.51 28.48
C ALA A 548 -2.54 -3.55 27.72
N GLN A 549 -2.63 -3.45 26.40
CA GLN A 549 -3.30 -4.46 25.56
C GLN A 549 -2.60 -5.83 25.67
N VAL A 550 -1.27 -5.86 25.59
CA VAL A 550 -0.47 -7.08 25.77
C VAL A 550 -0.63 -7.63 27.19
N SER A 551 -0.51 -6.80 28.23
CA SER A 551 -0.71 -7.20 29.63
C SER A 551 -2.09 -7.82 29.86
N ASN A 552 -3.15 -7.23 29.29
CA ASN A 552 -4.51 -7.77 29.37
C ASN A 552 -4.67 -9.10 28.63
N ALA A 553 -4.06 -9.26 27.45
CA ALA A 553 -4.06 -10.53 26.71
C ALA A 553 -3.33 -11.65 27.48
N MET A 554 -2.22 -11.32 28.15
CA MET A 554 -1.43 -12.26 28.95
C MET A 554 -2.13 -12.74 30.23
N ARG A 555 -3.29 -12.17 30.62
CA ARG A 555 -4.09 -12.66 31.76
C ARG A 555 -4.79 -14.00 31.50
N ALA A 556 -4.88 -14.43 30.24
CA ALA A 556 -5.46 -15.71 29.83
C ALA A 556 -4.52 -16.40 28.81
N PRO A 557 -3.34 -16.89 29.26
CA PRO A 557 -2.28 -17.35 28.38
C PRO A 557 -2.71 -18.52 27.48
N ASP A 558 -3.47 -19.49 28.01
CA ASP A 558 -3.91 -20.66 27.26
C ASP A 558 -4.79 -20.27 26.06
N ARG A 559 -5.73 -19.35 26.27
CA ARG A 559 -6.60 -18.80 25.21
C ARG A 559 -5.83 -17.98 24.17
N LEU A 560 -4.71 -17.35 24.56
CA LEU A 560 -3.81 -16.68 23.62
C LEU A 560 -3.01 -17.71 22.81
N VAL A 561 -2.53 -18.78 23.45
CA VAL A 561 -1.84 -19.90 22.80
C VAL A 561 -2.76 -20.55 21.75
N GLU A 562 -3.97 -20.98 22.13
CA GLU A 562 -4.97 -21.54 21.21
C GLU A 562 -5.23 -20.64 19.99
N ARG A 563 -5.43 -19.33 20.20
CA ARG A 563 -5.64 -18.36 19.11
C ARG A 563 -4.40 -18.07 18.26
N SER A 564 -3.21 -18.39 18.76
CA SER A 564 -1.94 -18.17 18.07
C SER A 564 -1.42 -19.38 17.30
N GLN A 565 -1.97 -20.57 17.57
CA GLN A 565 -1.64 -21.78 16.81
C GLN A 565 -2.21 -21.69 15.39
N PRO A 566 -1.51 -22.23 14.37
CA PRO A 566 -2.10 -22.44 13.06
C PRO A 566 -3.34 -23.34 13.19
N PRO A 567 -4.36 -23.18 12.34
CA PRO A 567 -5.41 -24.19 12.19
C PRO A 567 -4.82 -25.59 12.01
N ALA A 568 -5.43 -26.62 12.59
CA ALA A 568 -4.86 -27.98 12.64
C ALA A 568 -4.45 -28.54 11.26
N HIS A 569 -5.14 -28.15 10.17
CA HIS A 569 -4.81 -28.53 8.79
C HIS A 569 -3.57 -27.82 8.20
N LEU A 570 -3.09 -26.73 8.82
CA LEU A 570 -1.87 -25.99 8.47
C LEU A 570 -0.72 -26.24 9.46
N ALA A 571 -0.99 -26.84 10.61
CA ALA A 571 0.01 -27.20 11.60
C ALA A 571 0.90 -28.35 11.08
N PRO A 572 2.23 -28.24 11.12
CA PRO A 572 3.10 -29.37 10.82
C PRO A 572 2.91 -30.49 11.87
N ARG A 573 2.49 -31.69 11.43
CA ARG A 573 2.44 -32.86 12.31
C ARG A 573 3.83 -33.20 12.87
N ARG A 574 3.87 -33.62 14.14
CA ARG A 574 5.10 -34.08 14.81
C ARG A 574 5.36 -35.55 14.53
N TYR A 575 6.63 -35.97 14.54
CA TYR A 575 6.94 -37.39 14.47
C TYR A 575 6.48 -38.12 15.74
N GLY A 576 5.81 -39.27 15.58
CA GLY A 576 5.23 -40.01 16.71
C GLY A 576 3.98 -39.36 17.32
N GLU A 577 3.30 -38.47 16.58
CA GLU A 577 1.95 -38.02 16.87
C GLU A 577 0.95 -39.00 16.22
N PRO A 578 -0.03 -39.55 16.97
CA PRO A 578 -0.95 -40.54 16.41
C PRO A 578 -1.80 -39.93 15.29
N ARG A 579 -2.05 -40.71 14.22
CA ARG A 579 -3.02 -40.31 13.19
C ARG A 579 -4.41 -40.28 13.83
N GLU A 580 -4.99 -39.10 13.96
CA GLU A 580 -6.43 -38.97 14.18
C GLU A 580 -7.15 -39.68 13.04
N LYS A 581 -8.10 -40.57 13.37
CA LYS A 581 -9.01 -41.15 12.37
C LYS A 581 -9.83 -40.01 11.79
N GLU A 582 -9.86 -39.89 10.47
CA GLU A 582 -10.69 -38.88 9.79
C GLU A 582 -12.16 -39.11 10.16
N GLY A 583 -12.68 -38.24 11.02
CA GLY A 583 -14.07 -38.29 11.44
C GLY A 583 -14.97 -37.94 10.27
N ALA A 584 -15.92 -38.83 9.95
CA ALA A 584 -16.84 -38.67 8.85
C ALA A 584 -17.44 -37.25 8.80
N ALA A 585 -17.19 -36.54 7.71
CA ALA A 585 -17.91 -35.31 7.40
C ALA A 585 -19.39 -35.66 7.28
N GLY A 586 -20.23 -35.05 8.12
CA GLY A 586 -21.63 -35.43 8.23
C GLY A 586 -22.42 -35.11 6.96
N GLU A 587 -22.69 -36.14 6.15
CA GLU A 587 -23.78 -36.12 5.17
C GLU A 587 -25.10 -35.92 5.92
N LYS A 588 -25.66 -34.71 5.79
CA LYS A 588 -27.06 -34.45 6.12
C LYS A 588 -27.93 -34.94 4.98
N ASP A 589 -28.13 -36.25 4.90
CA ASP A 589 -29.15 -36.81 4.02
C ASP A 589 -30.42 -37.11 4.81
N GLY A 590 -31.49 -36.41 4.44
CA GLY A 590 -32.81 -36.61 5.01
C GLY A 590 -33.61 -37.56 4.13
N SER A 591 -33.76 -38.82 4.53
CA SER A 591 -34.79 -39.69 3.99
C SER A 591 -35.27 -40.72 5.03
N ALA A 592 -36.57 -40.94 5.07
CA ALA A 592 -37.18 -41.95 5.92
C ALA A 592 -37.19 -43.31 5.19
N GLY A 593 -36.71 -44.37 5.85
CA GLY A 593 -36.73 -45.74 5.34
C GLY A 593 -36.77 -46.74 6.50
N GLY A 594 -37.68 -47.71 6.42
CA GLY A 594 -37.94 -48.68 7.49
C GLY A 594 -36.92 -49.82 7.61
N PRO A 595 -37.07 -50.71 8.61
CA PRO A 595 -36.06 -51.70 8.98
C PRO A 595 -36.04 -52.92 8.05
N GLY A 596 -34.83 -53.42 7.74
CA GLY A 596 -34.63 -54.60 6.90
C GLY A 596 -33.43 -55.44 7.34
N THR A 597 -33.72 -56.53 8.05
CA THR A 597 -32.97 -57.80 8.17
C THR A 597 -31.49 -57.83 7.77
N GLY A 598 -30.62 -58.14 8.74
CA GLY A 598 -29.19 -58.29 8.49
C GLY A 598 -28.79 -59.57 7.72
N LYS A 599 -27.52 -59.59 7.32
CA LYS A 599 -26.73 -60.80 7.08
C LYS A 599 -25.29 -60.51 7.48
N GLU A 600 -24.73 -61.43 8.25
CA GLU A 600 -23.29 -61.51 8.49
C GLU A 600 -22.59 -61.85 7.16
N ASN A 601 -21.40 -61.30 6.94
CA ASN A 601 -20.36 -62.05 6.24
C ASN A 601 -18.98 -61.62 6.70
N GLU A 602 -18.09 -62.59 6.80
CA GLU A 602 -16.75 -62.48 7.39
C GLU A 602 -15.70 -62.04 6.34
N GLY A 603 -14.50 -61.70 6.83
CA GLY A 603 -13.26 -61.82 6.05
C GLY A 603 -12.76 -60.52 5.40
N GLY A 604 -11.58 -60.07 5.84
CA GLY A 604 -10.92 -58.89 5.28
C GLY A 604 -9.81 -58.34 6.17
N VAL A 605 -8.82 -59.17 6.51
CA VAL A 605 -7.55 -58.67 7.02
C VAL A 605 -6.78 -58.09 5.84
N ASP A 606 -6.38 -56.83 5.92
CA ASP A 606 -5.11 -56.39 5.36
C ASP A 606 -4.59 -55.16 6.12
N ALA A 607 -3.27 -54.99 6.12
CA ALA A 607 -2.55 -54.10 7.02
C ALA A 607 -2.15 -52.75 6.40
N ASP A 608 -2.11 -51.70 7.24
CA ASP A 608 -1.12 -50.61 7.23
C ASP A 608 -1.24 -49.75 8.52
#